data_AF-X1ADW4-F1
#
_entry.id   AF-X1ADW4-F1
#
_cell.length_a   1.000
_cell.length_b   1.000
_cell.length_c   1.000
_cell.angle_alpha   90.00
_cell.angle_beta   90.00
_cell.angle_gamma   90.00
#
_symmetry.space_group_name_H-M   'P 1'
#
loop_
_entity.id
_entity.type
_entity.pdbx_description
1 polymer ?
#
loop_
_entity_poly.entity_id
_entity_poly.type
_entity_poly.pdbx_seq_one_letter_code
_entity_poly.pdbx_strand_id
1 'polypeptide(L)' 'IIGDVSKFTTKIEYTMSLIEVKTGETVMKKSSTVTEEIKLYESLNNDLRALLDKIE' A
#
# COMPACT_ATOMS: atom_id res chain seq x y z
N ILE A 1 9.58 2.44 1.00
CA ILE A 1 8.13 2.24 0.77
C ILE A 1 7.39 3.27 1.60
N ILE A 2 6.44 4.01 1.01
CA ILE A 2 5.58 4.97 1.70
C ILE A 2 4.15 4.45 1.67
N GLY A 3 3.45 4.53 2.80
CA GLY A 3 2.04 4.18 2.92
C GLY A 3 1.20 5.37 3.36
N ASP A 4 0.05 5.55 2.72
CA ASP A 4 -1.00 6.49 3.13
C ASP A 4 -2.28 5.70 3.39
N VAL A 5 -3.00 6.04 4.48
CA VAL A 5 -4.27 5.41 4.84
C VAL A 5 -5.27 6.51 5.18
N SER A 6 -6.40 6.50 4.47
CA SER A 6 -7.50 7.43 4.63
C SER A 6 -8.78 6.68 4.95
N LYS A 7 -9.46 7.05 6.04
CA LYS A 7 -10.73 6.41 6.47
C LYS A 7 -11.89 7.36 6.29
N PHE A 8 -12.86 6.97 5.46
CA PHE A 8 -14.11 7.67 5.22
C PHE A 8 -15.30 6.81 5.65
N THR A 9 -15.86 7.12 6.82
CA THR A 9 -16.98 6.36 7.42
C THR A 9 -16.61 4.88 7.58
N THR A 10 -17.18 3.99 6.76
CA THR A 10 -16.92 2.54 6.75
C THR A 10 -15.93 2.12 5.68
N LYS A 11 -15.48 3.03 4.81
CA LYS A 11 -14.49 2.74 3.77
C LYS A 11 -13.11 3.19 4.25
N ILE A 12 -12.13 2.35 4.02
CA ILE A 12 -10.73 2.64 4.27
C ILE A 12 -10.02 2.52 2.93
N GLU A 13 -9.47 3.62 2.47
CA GLU A 13 -8.64 3.68 1.30
C GLU A 13 -7.19 3.70 1.77
N TYR A 14 -6.35 2.86 1.16
CA TYR A 14 -4.92 2.92 1.41
C TYR A 14 -4.17 2.93 0.09
N THR A 15 -3.02 3.59 0.12
CA THR A 15 -2.09 3.68 -0.99
C THR A 15 -0.70 3.30 -0.51
N MET A 16 -0.05 2.40 -1.24
CA MET A 16 1.34 2.02 -1.03
C MET A 16 2.16 2.40 -2.25
N SER A 17 3.27 3.09 -2.01
CA SER A 17 4.19 3.54 -3.05
C SER A 17 5.60 2.99 -2.78
N LEU A 18 6.17 2.32 -3.78
CA LEU A 18 7.58 1.99 -3.83
C LEU A 18 8.30 3.13 -4.56
N ILE A 19 9.20 3.79 -3.85
CA ILE A 19 9.98 4.92 -4.36
C ILE A 19 11.44 4.47 -4.38
N GLU A 20 12.10 4.62 -5.52
CA GLU A 20 13.53 4.43 -5.63
C GLU A 20 14.25 5.58 -4.93
N VAL A 21 15.08 5.27 -3.93
CA VAL A 21 15.71 6.28 -3.06
C VAL A 21 16.73 7.15 -3.82
N LYS A 22 17.37 6.60 -4.86
CA LYS A 22 18.42 7.31 -5.62
C LYS A 22 17.84 8.36 -6.57
N THR A 23 16.74 8.04 -7.23
CA THR A 23 16.12 8.88 -8.28
C THR A 23 14.92 9.67 -7.75
N GLY A 24 14.32 9.23 -6.64
CA GLY A 24 13.05 9.74 -6.14
C GLY A 24 11.84 9.27 -6.95
N GLU A 25 12.04 8.42 -7.95
CA GLU A 25 10.96 7.98 -8.83
C GLU A 25 10.08 6.92 -8.17
N THR A 26 8.77 7.03 -8.41
CA THR A 26 7.82 6.02 -7.95
C THR A 26 7.84 4.84 -8.92
N VAL A 27 8.50 3.76 -8.50
CA VAL A 27 8.62 2.51 -9.26
C VAL A 27 7.29 1.75 -9.26
N MET A 28 6.54 1.86 -8.17
CA MET A 28 5.23 1.21 -8.08
C MET A 28 4.30 2.00 -7.17
N LYS A 29 3.03 2.06 -7.53
CA LYS A 29 1.95 2.59 -6.69
C LYS A 29 0.77 1.64 -6.73
N LYS A 30 0.25 1.25 -5.57
CA LYS A 30 -0.93 0.42 -5.43
C LYS A 30 -1.92 1.12 -4.51
N SER A 31 -3.16 1.26 -4.96
CA SER A 31 -4.23 1.85 -4.17
C SER A 31 -5.38 0.85 -4.08
N SER A 32 -5.93 0.68 -2.89
CA SER A 32 -6.97 -0.29 -2.58
C SER A 32 -7.97 0.29 -1.61
N THR A 33 -9.20 -0.21 -1.66
CA THR A 33 -10.28 0.17 -0.74
C THR A 33 -10.81 -1.06 -0.04
N VAL A 34 -10.91 -1.00 1.28
CA VAL A 34 -11.48 -2.05 2.13
C VAL A 34 -12.58 -1.46 3.01
N THR A 35 -13.55 -2.27 3.41
CA THR A 35 -14.68 -1.84 4.24
C THR A 35 -14.56 -2.26 5.70
N GLU A 36 -13.52 -3.02 6.03
CA GLU A 36 -13.28 -3.60 7.36
C GLU A 36 -11.81 -3.40 7.73
N GLU A 37 -11.55 -2.96 8.96
CA GLU A 37 -10.18 -2.76 9.47
C GLU A 37 -9.39 -4.08 9.53
N ILE A 38 -10.06 -5.21 9.76
CA ILE A 38 -9.41 -6.53 9.76
C ILE A 38 -8.87 -6.85 8.35
N LYS A 39 -9.69 -6.60 7.32
CA LYS A 39 -9.29 -6.78 5.92
C LYS A 39 -8.20 -5.80 5.48
N LEU A 40 -8.11 -4.63 6.11
CA LEU A 40 -7.02 -3.68 5.86
C LEU A 40 -5.66 -4.31 6.18
N TYR A 41 -5.52 -4.89 7.37
CA TYR A 41 -4.25 -5.44 7.82
C TYR A 41 -3.79 -6.59 6.91
N GLU A 42 -4.69 -7.51 6.57
CA GLU A 42 -4.39 -8.62 5.65
C GLU A 42 -4.03 -8.11 4.25
N SER A 43 -4.79 -7.14 3.73
CA SER A 43 -4.56 -6.59 2.39
C SER A 43 -3.25 -5.82 2.31
N LEU A 44 -2.94 -5.00 3.31
CA LEU A 44 -1.66 -4.29 3.42
C LEU A 44 -0.47 -5.26 3.49
N ASN A 45 -0.58 -6.32 4.27
CA ASN A 45 0.51 -7.27 4.46
C ASN A 45 0.79 -8.07 3.19
N ASN A 46 -0.26 -8.51 2.49
CA ASN A 46 -0.15 -9.16 1.19
C ASN A 46 0.44 -8.21 0.12
N ASP A 47 -0.03 -6.96 0.09
CA ASP A 47 0.46 -5.97 -0.86
C ASP A 47 1.91 -5.58 -0.58
N LEU A 48 2.30 -5.47 0.68
CA LEU A 48 3.69 -5.24 1.08
C LEU A 48 4.60 -6.39 0.62
N ARG A 49 4.20 -7.64 0.87
CA ARG A 49 4.96 -8.82 0.40
C ARG A 49 5.12 -8.81 -1.11
N ALA A 50 4.03 -8.59 -1.85
CA ALA A 50 4.08 -8.49 -3.30
C ALA A 50 4.97 -7.34 -3.82
N LEU A 51 5.12 -6.26 -3.04
CA LEU A 51 6.04 -5.17 -3.36
C LEU A 51 7.50 -5.54 -3.04
N LEU A 52 7.75 -6.26 -1.95
CA LEU A 52 9.09 -6.73 -1.56
C LEU A 52 9.61 -7.78 -2.55
N ASP A 53 8.76 -8.71 -2.99
CA ASP A 53 9.11 -9.74 -3.99
C ASP A 53 9.52 -9.15 -5.35
N LYS A 54 9.21 -7.87 -5.63
CA LYS A 54 9.65 -7.17 -6.84
C LYS A 54 10.99 -6.45 -6.68
N ILE A 55 11.51 -6.38 -5.46
CA ILE A 55 12.81 -5.76 -5.14
C ILE A 55 13.91 -6.82 -5.12
N GLU A 56 13.59 -8.07 -4.76
CA GLU A 56 14.46 -9.24 -4.95
C GLU A 56 14.59 -9.65 -6.42
#